data_AF-A0A6J6BAQ9-F1
#
_entry.id   AF-A0A6J6BAQ9-F1
#
_cell.length_a   1.000
_cell.length_b   1.000
_cell.length_c   1.000
_cell.angle_alpha   90.00
_cell.angle_beta   90.00
_cell.angle_gamma   90.00
#
_symmetry.space_group_name_H-M   'P 1'
#
loop_
_entity.id
_entity.type
_entity.pdbx_description
1 polymer ?
#
loop_
_entity_poly.entity_id
_entity_poly.type
_entity_poly.pdbx_seq_one_letter_code
_entity_poly.pdbx_strand_id
1 'polypeptide(L)'
;MSCVTAGSRMLFAFSRDKAVPGHKIWTKLDKNRNPSNAAIALGVAGAILTLPALWAPEGSVVPVAFFAVTSVAVIGLFAGFAIPIWLRFKAGDSFKVGEWNLGKHYKWMAPIAVLEIALVSIVFCLPTTPAGVWGSKDFVWAAAQYAPIALLVVVGGAYIWWLAGAKNTFKGPNRTIDQ
;
A
#
# COMPACT_ATOMS: atom_id res chain seq x y z
N MET A 1 -8.79 -8.01 -12.67
CA MET A 1 -8.15 -7.34 -13.83
C MET A 1 -7.99 -5.83 -13.64
N SER A 2 -8.99 -5.10 -13.16
CA SER A 2 -8.92 -3.63 -12.95
C SER A 2 -7.76 -3.16 -12.08
N CYS A 3 -7.50 -3.82 -10.94
CA CYS A 3 -6.43 -3.41 -10.01
C CYS A 3 -5.03 -3.50 -10.62
N VAL A 4 -4.76 -4.53 -11.44
CA VAL A 4 -3.45 -4.70 -12.10
C VAL A 4 -3.26 -3.63 -13.17
N THR A 5 -4.31 -3.29 -13.92
CA THR A 5 -4.27 -2.21 -14.92
C THR A 5 -4.06 -0.84 -14.26
N ALA A 6 -4.78 -0.54 -13.17
CA ALA A 6 -4.62 0.72 -12.45
C ALA A 6 -3.24 0.81 -11.78
N GLY A 7 -2.83 -0.25 -11.06
CA GLY A 7 -1.56 -0.30 -10.36
C GLY A 7 -0.35 -0.20 -11.30
N SER A 8 -0.39 -0.86 -12.47
CA SER A 8 0.71 -0.80 -13.44
C SER A 8 0.90 0.60 -14.02
N ARG A 9 -0.19 1.35 -14.21
CA ARG A 9 -0.14 2.77 -14.60
C ARG A 9 0.44 3.65 -13.50
N MET A 10 0.08 3.41 -12.23
CA MET A 10 0.67 4.12 -11.09
C MET A 10 2.18 3.83 -10.97
N LEU A 11 2.58 2.56 -11.04
CA LEU A 11 3.99 2.14 -10.97
C LEU A 11 4.81 2.74 -12.11
N PHE A 12 4.25 2.78 -13.33
CA PHE A 12 4.86 3.48 -14.46
C PHE A 12 5.06 4.97 -14.18
N ALA A 13 4.05 5.67 -13.66
CA ALA A 13 4.13 7.10 -13.37
C ALA A 13 5.19 7.40 -12.30
N PHE A 14 5.21 6.68 -11.19
CA PHE A 14 6.23 6.83 -10.15
C PHE A 14 7.64 6.50 -10.65
N SER A 15 7.76 5.53 -11.57
CA SER A 15 9.05 5.18 -12.17
C SER A 15 9.53 6.24 -13.15
N ARG A 16 8.65 6.90 -13.90
CA ARG A 16 9.01 8.06 -14.74
C ARG A 16 9.61 9.19 -13.89
N ASP A 17 9.10 9.36 -12.68
CA ASP A 17 9.59 10.37 -11.73
C ASP A 17 10.82 9.88 -10.93
N LYS A 18 11.38 8.71 -11.30
CA LYS A 18 12.54 8.06 -10.67
C LYS A 18 12.34 7.76 -9.18
N ALA A 19 11.08 7.59 -8.74
CA ALA A 19 10.74 7.33 -7.35
C ALA A 19 11.02 5.86 -6.94
N VAL A 20 11.00 4.92 -7.89
CA VAL A 20 10.99 3.47 -7.64
C VAL A 20 12.36 2.85 -7.98
N PRO A 21 12.86 1.86 -7.21
CA PRO A 21 14.06 1.12 -7.57
C PRO A 21 13.91 0.45 -8.93
N GLY A 22 14.95 0.49 -9.76
CA GLY A 22 14.88 -0.07 -11.11
C GLY A 22 13.95 0.69 -12.08
N HIS A 23 13.67 1.98 -11.82
CA HIS A 23 12.75 2.82 -12.58
C HIS A 23 12.76 2.63 -14.11
N LYS A 24 13.94 2.45 -14.73
CA LYS A 24 14.09 2.22 -16.17
C LYS A 24 13.32 1.01 -16.71
N ILE A 25 13.22 -0.05 -15.91
CA ILE A 25 12.53 -1.30 -16.29
C ILE A 25 11.03 -1.09 -16.33
N TRP A 26 10.51 -0.34 -15.35
CA TRP A 26 9.08 -0.07 -15.17
C TRP A 26 8.56 1.02 -16.12
N THR A 27 9.43 1.92 -16.58
CA THR A 27 9.10 2.93 -17.61
C THR A 27 9.04 2.36 -19.03
N LYS A 28 9.44 1.10 -19.24
CA LYS A 28 9.41 0.48 -20.57
C LYS A 28 7.98 0.13 -20.96
N LEU A 29 7.54 0.66 -22.10
CA LEU A 29 6.25 0.36 -22.70
C LEU A 29 6.39 -0.70 -23.78
N ASP A 30 5.35 -1.51 -23.93
CA ASP A 30 5.21 -2.49 -25.01
C ASP A 30 4.72 -1.83 -26.33
N LYS A 31 4.63 -2.60 -27.42
CA LYS A 31 4.15 -2.16 -28.75
C LYS A 31 2.79 -1.45 -28.68
N ASN A 32 1.92 -1.89 -27.76
CA ASN A 32 0.59 -1.33 -27.55
C ASN A 32 0.57 -0.14 -26.55
N ARG A 33 1.74 0.41 -26.20
CA ARG A 33 1.93 1.48 -25.20
C ARG A 33 1.42 1.15 -23.79
N ASN A 34 1.33 -0.14 -23.44
CA ASN A 34 1.02 -0.58 -22.09
C ASN A 34 2.29 -0.82 -21.27
N PRO A 35 2.30 -0.49 -19.97
CA PRO A 35 3.40 -0.79 -19.06
C PRO A 35 3.37 -2.27 -18.63
N SER A 36 3.60 -3.19 -19.58
CA SER A 36 3.48 -4.64 -19.37
C SER A 36 4.42 -5.17 -18.28
N ASN A 37 5.66 -4.66 -18.20
CA ASN A 37 6.62 -5.04 -17.14
C ASN A 37 6.09 -4.72 -15.73
N ALA A 38 5.45 -3.56 -15.57
CA ALA A 38 4.85 -3.15 -14.31
C ALA A 38 3.64 -4.04 -13.95
N ALA A 39 2.84 -4.43 -14.94
CA ALA A 39 1.71 -5.35 -14.72
C ALA A 39 2.18 -6.75 -14.29
N ILE A 40 3.21 -7.28 -14.93
CA ILE A 40 3.80 -8.58 -14.57
C ILE A 40 4.37 -8.52 -13.15
N ALA A 41 5.12 -7.46 -12.80
CA ALA A 41 5.67 -7.31 -11.46
C ALA A 41 4.59 -7.26 -10.36
N LEU A 42 3.48 -6.57 -10.60
CA LEU A 42 2.35 -6.58 -9.66
C LEU A 42 1.69 -7.96 -9.56
N GLY A 43 1.57 -8.68 -10.67
CA GLY A 43 1.08 -10.06 -10.67
C GLY A 43 1.98 -11.00 -9.87
N VAL A 44 3.30 -10.90 -10.07
CA VAL A 44 4.30 -11.69 -9.33
C VAL A 44 4.30 -11.32 -7.85
N ALA A 45 4.24 -10.03 -7.51
CA ALA A 45 4.16 -9.58 -6.12
C ALA A 45 2.89 -10.09 -5.42
N GLY A 46 1.74 -10.05 -6.11
CA GLY A 46 0.49 -10.63 -5.63
C GLY A 46 0.61 -12.14 -5.42
N ALA A 47 1.20 -12.86 -6.38
CA ALA A 47 1.44 -14.30 -6.27
C ALA A 47 2.31 -14.63 -5.05
N ILE A 48 3.44 -13.92 -4.87
CA ILE A 48 4.35 -14.06 -3.72
C ILE A 48 3.61 -13.85 -2.40
N LEU A 49 2.80 -12.79 -2.32
CA LEU A 49 2.03 -12.47 -1.12
C LEU A 49 0.99 -13.55 -0.79
N THR A 50 0.46 -14.22 -1.81
CA THR A 50 -0.49 -15.33 -1.64
C THR A 50 0.16 -16.71 -1.46
N LEU A 51 1.49 -16.86 -1.58
CA LEU A 51 2.17 -18.15 -1.44
C LEU A 51 1.83 -18.89 -0.12
N PRO A 52 1.73 -18.22 1.05
CA PRO A 52 1.33 -18.90 2.27
C PRO A 52 -0.05 -19.56 2.21
N ALA A 53 -0.92 -19.17 1.27
CA ALA A 53 -2.21 -19.81 1.07
C ALA A 53 -2.09 -21.26 0.54
N LEU A 54 -0.95 -21.65 -0.03
CA LEU A 54 -0.69 -23.01 -0.49
C LEU A 54 -0.48 -24.00 0.67
N TRP A 55 -0.11 -23.50 1.84
CA TRP A 55 0.08 -24.29 3.06
C TRP A 55 -1.04 -23.97 4.04
N ALA A 56 -2.18 -24.65 3.88
CA ALA A 56 -3.24 -24.64 4.89
C ALA A 56 -3.01 -25.77 5.91
N PRO A 57 -3.09 -25.50 7.22
CA PRO A 57 -3.13 -26.56 8.23
C PRO A 57 -4.28 -27.53 7.93
N GLU A 58 -4.03 -28.84 8.09
CA GLU A 58 -5.09 -29.85 7.97
C GLU A 58 -6.23 -29.52 8.96
N GLY A 59 -7.47 -29.44 8.46
CA GLY A 59 -8.67 -29.17 9.26
C GLY A 59 -9.13 -27.71 9.35
N SER A 60 -8.45 -26.73 8.73
CA SER A 60 -8.95 -25.34 8.67
C SER A 60 -9.94 -25.12 7.52
N VAL A 61 -11.15 -24.62 7.81
CA VAL A 61 -12.20 -24.31 6.82
C VAL A 61 -11.85 -23.07 5.97
N VAL A 62 -11.06 -22.13 6.53
CA VAL A 62 -10.57 -20.93 5.84
C VAL A 62 -9.07 -20.76 6.11
N PRO A 63 -8.21 -20.65 5.08
CA PRO A 63 -6.79 -20.38 5.28
C PRO A 63 -6.60 -19.01 5.95
N VAL A 64 -5.76 -18.93 7.00
CA VAL A 64 -5.35 -17.66 7.62
C VAL A 64 -4.79 -16.69 6.56
N ALA A 65 -4.19 -17.22 5.50
CA ALA A 65 -3.73 -16.45 4.35
C ALA A 65 -4.84 -15.61 3.67
N PHE A 66 -6.09 -16.07 3.63
CA PHE A 66 -7.20 -15.27 3.06
C PHE A 66 -7.45 -14.00 3.88
N PHE A 67 -7.53 -14.14 5.20
CA PHE A 67 -7.69 -13.01 6.11
C PHE A 67 -6.48 -12.08 6.05
N ALA A 68 -5.28 -12.63 5.98
CA ALA A 68 -4.06 -11.85 5.88
C ALA A 68 -3.97 -11.02 4.59
N VAL A 69 -4.26 -11.63 3.43
CA VAL A 69 -4.27 -10.92 2.15
C VAL A 69 -5.32 -9.80 2.15
N THR A 70 -6.50 -10.09 2.71
CA THR A 70 -7.58 -9.09 2.84
C THR A 70 -7.14 -7.93 3.73
N SER A 71 -6.53 -8.22 4.88
CA SER A 71 -5.97 -7.20 5.78
C SER A 71 -4.92 -6.34 5.08
N VAL A 72 -3.98 -6.93 4.34
CA VAL A 72 -2.95 -6.16 3.61
C VAL A 72 -3.57 -5.23 2.58
N ALA A 73 -4.58 -5.70 1.83
CA ALA A 73 -5.26 -4.89 0.82
C ALA A 73 -5.98 -3.69 1.46
N VAL A 74 -6.70 -3.90 2.56
CA VAL A 74 -7.42 -2.84 3.28
C VAL A 74 -6.44 -1.83 3.88
N ILE A 75 -5.44 -2.30 4.63
CA ILE A 75 -4.45 -1.43 5.28
C ILE A 75 -3.66 -0.63 4.24
N GLY A 76 -3.24 -1.26 3.14
CA GLY A 76 -2.51 -0.59 2.06
C GLY A 76 -3.33 0.52 1.41
N LEU A 77 -4.60 0.26 1.11
CA LEU A 77 -5.51 1.26 0.56
C LEU A 77 -5.74 2.41 1.56
N PHE A 78 -6.01 2.07 2.82
CA PHE A 78 -6.32 3.04 3.87
C PHE A 78 -5.12 3.92 4.21
N ALA A 79 -3.91 3.35 4.27
CA ALA A 79 -2.68 4.14 4.40
C ALA A 79 -2.52 5.11 3.22
N GLY A 80 -2.85 4.68 2.01
CA GLY A 80 -2.87 5.52 0.81
C GLY A 80 -3.83 6.72 0.91
N PHE A 81 -4.96 6.58 1.60
CA PHE A 81 -5.89 7.68 1.87
C PHE A 81 -5.49 8.53 3.07
N ALA A 82 -4.95 7.92 4.13
CA ALA A 82 -4.54 8.63 5.34
C ALA A 82 -3.46 9.68 5.06
N ILE A 83 -2.48 9.37 4.20
CA ILE A 83 -1.37 10.29 3.88
C ILE A 83 -1.87 11.63 3.31
N PRO A 84 -2.62 11.68 2.19
CA PRO A 84 -3.10 12.95 1.64
C PRO A 84 -4.10 13.66 2.56
N ILE A 85 -4.95 12.93 3.29
CA ILE A 85 -5.89 13.52 4.27
C ILE A 85 -5.11 14.24 5.38
N TRP A 86 -4.08 13.58 5.92
CA TRP A 86 -3.23 14.14 6.96
C TRP A 86 -2.42 15.33 6.47
N LEU A 87 -1.83 15.25 5.27
CA LEU A 87 -1.10 16.36 4.66
C LEU A 87 -2.02 17.57 4.39
N ARG A 88 -3.26 17.32 3.95
CA ARG A 88 -4.28 18.36 3.78
C ARG A 88 -4.65 19.03 5.09
N PHE A 89 -4.79 18.25 6.17
CA PHE A 89 -5.06 18.78 7.51
C PHE A 89 -3.89 19.63 8.01
N LYS A 90 -2.66 19.14 7.88
CA LYS A 90 -1.43 19.83 8.29
C LYS A 90 -1.19 21.13 7.52
N ALA A 91 -1.50 21.15 6.23
CA ALA A 91 -1.41 22.37 5.41
C ALA A 91 -2.42 23.45 5.86
N GLY A 92 -3.50 23.07 6.53
CA GLY A 92 -4.47 24.03 7.09
C GLY A 92 -4.98 25.01 6.03
N ASP A 93 -4.78 26.31 6.30
CA ASP A 93 -5.22 27.40 5.46
C ASP A 93 -4.21 27.76 4.34
N SER A 94 -3.00 27.18 4.36
CA SER A 94 -2.02 27.33 3.25
C SER A 94 -2.33 26.42 2.06
N PHE A 95 -3.32 25.54 2.17
CA PHE A 95 -3.72 24.63 1.12
C PHE A 95 -4.50 25.36 0.03
N LYS A 96 -4.03 25.28 -1.22
CA LYS A 96 -4.76 25.80 -2.39
C LYS A 96 -5.98 24.93 -2.66
N VAL A 97 -7.18 25.46 -2.39
CA VAL A 97 -8.45 24.77 -2.64
C VAL A 97 -8.80 24.75 -4.12
N GLY A 98 -9.45 23.68 -4.58
CA GLY A 98 -10.03 23.60 -5.92
C GLY A 98 -11.40 24.26 -6.00
N GLU A 99 -12.03 24.17 -7.18
CA GLU A 99 -13.36 24.72 -7.46
C GLU A 99 -14.42 24.22 -6.46
N TRP A 100 -14.30 22.96 -6.05
CA TRP A 100 -15.13 22.38 -4.99
C TRP A 100 -14.32 22.16 -3.71
N ASN A 101 -14.89 22.57 -2.57
CA ASN A 101 -14.27 22.38 -1.25
C ASN A 101 -15.32 22.23 -0.14
N LEU A 102 -14.95 21.54 0.94
CA LEU A 102 -15.78 21.37 2.14
C LEU A 102 -15.70 22.57 3.11
N GLY A 103 -15.24 23.74 2.65
CA GLY A 103 -15.03 24.91 3.50
C GLY A 103 -14.15 24.58 4.72
N LYS A 104 -14.63 24.92 5.92
CA LYS A 104 -13.93 24.69 7.20
C LYS A 104 -14.12 23.28 7.76
N HIS A 105 -14.96 22.43 7.15
CA HIS A 105 -15.28 21.11 7.71
C HIS A 105 -14.07 20.14 7.70
N TYR A 106 -13.04 20.40 6.88
CA TYR A 106 -11.80 19.61 6.91
C TYR A 106 -11.15 19.58 8.30
N LYS A 107 -11.35 20.62 9.13
CA LYS A 107 -10.71 20.73 10.46
C LYS A 107 -11.15 19.65 11.44
N TRP A 108 -12.36 19.12 11.31
CA TRP A 108 -12.86 18.03 12.15
C TRP A 108 -12.95 16.70 11.39
N MET A 109 -13.28 16.74 10.09
CA MET A 109 -13.41 15.52 9.29
C MET A 109 -12.08 14.82 9.05
N ALA A 110 -11.03 15.58 8.73
CA ALA A 110 -9.72 14.99 8.43
C ALA A 110 -9.11 14.24 9.63
N PRO A 111 -9.05 14.80 10.86
CA PRO A 111 -8.52 14.06 11.99
C PRO A 111 -9.40 12.85 12.36
N ILE A 112 -10.74 12.94 12.26
CA ILE A 112 -11.62 11.80 12.51
C ILE A 112 -11.38 10.69 11.48
N ALA A 113 -11.29 11.01 10.20
CA ALA A 113 -11.01 10.03 9.16
C ALA A 113 -9.65 9.34 9.34
N VAL A 114 -8.60 10.11 9.70
CA VAL A 114 -7.27 9.54 9.99
C VAL A 114 -7.31 8.64 11.23
N LEU A 115 -8.05 9.03 12.27
CA LEU A 115 -8.22 8.24 13.48
C LEU A 115 -9.00 6.94 13.21
N GLU A 116 -10.04 6.99 12.40
CA GLU A 116 -10.81 5.82 11.96
C GLU A 116 -9.93 4.87 11.14
N ILE A 117 -9.17 5.38 10.18
CA ILE A 117 -8.19 4.59 9.42
C ILE A 117 -7.16 3.94 10.34
N ALA A 118 -6.65 4.66 11.33
CA ALA A 118 -5.69 4.11 12.28
C ALA A 118 -6.30 2.99 13.12
N LEU A 119 -7.51 3.18 13.63
CA LEU A 119 -8.26 2.18 14.39
C LEU A 119 -8.50 0.92 13.56
N VAL A 120 -9.02 1.07 12.34
CA VAL A 120 -9.29 -0.05 11.44
C VAL A 120 -7.99 -0.78 11.11
N SER A 121 -6.91 -0.06 10.84
CA SER A 121 -5.61 -0.67 10.57
C SER A 121 -5.10 -1.53 11.73
N ILE A 122 -5.31 -1.10 12.98
CA ILE A 122 -4.97 -1.89 14.17
C ILE A 122 -5.82 -3.14 14.25
N VAL A 123 -7.15 -3.02 14.06
CA VAL A 123 -8.08 -4.16 14.13
C VAL A 123 -7.74 -5.22 13.08
N PHE A 124 -7.41 -4.83 11.84
CA PHE A 124 -7.04 -5.78 10.78
C PHE A 124 -5.67 -6.44 10.99
N CYS A 125 -4.84 -5.89 11.90
CA CYS A 125 -3.59 -6.51 12.33
C CYS A 125 -3.78 -7.56 13.44
N LEU A 126 -4.94 -7.61 14.10
CA LEU A 126 -5.19 -8.54 15.20
C LEU A 126 -5.38 -9.98 14.70
N PRO A 127 -4.98 -10.98 15.51
CA PRO A 127 -5.21 -12.38 15.20
C PRO A 127 -6.69 -12.73 15.31
N THR A 128 -7.17 -13.59 14.41
CA THR A 128 -8.56 -14.07 14.38
C THR A 128 -8.77 -15.34 15.20
N THR A 129 -7.69 -15.98 15.66
CA THR A 129 -7.71 -17.21 16.47
C THR A 129 -6.68 -17.14 17.60
N PRO A 130 -6.89 -17.86 18.72
CA PRO A 130 -5.92 -17.93 19.82
C PRO A 130 -4.54 -18.44 19.39
N ALA A 131 -4.49 -19.37 18.43
CA ALA A 131 -3.25 -19.92 17.88
C ALA A 131 -2.44 -18.90 17.06
N GLY A 132 -3.05 -17.80 16.63
CA GLY A 132 -2.37 -16.70 15.92
C GLY A 132 -1.85 -15.59 16.84
N VAL A 133 -2.08 -15.68 18.16
CA VAL A 133 -1.64 -14.68 19.13
C VAL A 133 -0.14 -14.82 19.37
N TRP A 134 0.61 -13.80 18.97
CA TRP A 134 2.05 -13.74 19.18
C TRP A 134 2.40 -13.90 20.68
N GLY A 135 3.22 -14.89 21.00
CA GLY A 135 3.68 -15.17 22.37
C GLY A 135 2.72 -16.00 23.23
N SER A 136 1.63 -16.54 22.66
CA SER A 136 0.80 -17.52 23.37
C SER A 136 1.47 -18.90 23.42
N LYS A 137 1.08 -19.73 24.40
CA LYS A 137 1.59 -21.09 24.53
C LYS A 137 1.16 -22.01 23.37
N ASP A 138 0.02 -21.68 22.77
CA ASP A 138 -0.60 -22.43 21.67
C ASP A 138 -0.29 -21.80 20.30
N PHE A 139 0.76 -20.97 20.21
CA PHE A 139 1.09 -20.25 18.99
C PHE A 139 1.54 -21.20 17.88
N VAL A 140 0.92 -21.06 16.71
CA VAL A 140 1.27 -21.80 15.51
C VAL A 140 1.62 -20.80 14.41
N TRP A 141 2.80 -20.94 13.82
CA TRP A 141 3.28 -20.06 12.74
C TRP A 141 2.31 -19.98 11.54
N ALA A 142 1.67 -21.10 11.20
CA ALA A 142 0.66 -21.14 10.13
C ALA A 142 -0.64 -20.39 10.48
N ALA A 143 -0.89 -20.12 11.76
CA ALA A 143 -2.03 -19.35 12.25
C ALA A 143 -1.71 -17.86 12.46
N ALA A 144 -0.45 -17.45 12.29
CA ALA A 144 -0.01 -16.09 12.53
C ALA A 144 -0.57 -15.12 11.46
N GLN A 145 -1.20 -14.04 11.92
CA GLN A 145 -1.61 -12.95 11.05
C GLN A 145 -0.37 -12.19 10.55
N TYR A 146 -0.02 -12.36 9.28
CA TYR A 146 1.20 -11.79 8.69
C TYR A 146 1.01 -10.41 8.04
N ALA A 147 -0.21 -9.87 8.02
CA ALA A 147 -0.46 -8.53 7.48
C ALA A 147 0.43 -7.41 8.07
N PRO A 148 0.73 -7.37 9.40
CA PRO A 148 1.65 -6.40 9.97
C PRO A 148 3.07 -6.54 9.40
N ILE A 149 3.53 -7.76 9.18
CA ILE A 149 4.87 -8.04 8.63
C ILE A 149 4.92 -7.54 7.19
N ALA A 150 3.92 -7.86 6.38
CA ALA A 150 3.83 -7.38 5.00
C ALA A 150 3.83 -5.84 4.93
N LEU A 151 3.10 -5.18 5.84
CA LEU A 151 3.10 -3.71 5.94
C LEU A 151 4.49 -3.16 6.29
N LEU A 152 5.18 -3.75 7.28
CA LEU A 152 6.52 -3.35 7.68
C LEU A 152 7.53 -3.53 6.54
N VAL A 153 7.42 -4.61 5.78
CA VAL A 153 8.28 -4.86 4.60
C VAL A 153 8.06 -3.77 3.55
N VAL A 154 6.81 -3.41 3.24
CA VAL A 154 6.51 -2.41 2.21
C VAL A 154 6.90 -1.01 2.66
N VAL A 155 6.45 -0.58 3.83
CA VAL A 155 6.73 0.78 4.37
C VAL A 155 8.20 0.93 4.72
N GLY A 156 8.78 -0.06 5.41
CA GLY A 156 10.19 -0.10 5.76
C GLY A 156 11.08 -0.15 4.52
N GLY A 157 10.74 -0.99 3.53
CA GLY A 157 11.45 -1.05 2.25
C GLY A 157 11.42 0.28 1.50
N ALA A 158 10.26 0.94 1.46
CA ALA A 158 10.14 2.28 0.88
C ALA A 158 10.97 3.33 1.63
N TYR A 159 10.99 3.28 2.96
CA TYR A 159 11.79 4.18 3.79
C TYR A 159 13.30 3.95 3.63
N ILE A 160 13.75 2.69 3.60
CA ILE A 160 15.14 2.33 3.31
C ILE A 160 15.54 2.84 1.93
N TRP A 161 14.70 2.65 0.91
CA TRP A 161 14.94 3.16 -0.43
C TRP A 161 15.01 4.70 -0.46
N TRP A 162 14.14 5.37 0.29
CA TRP A 162 14.16 6.82 0.46
C TRP A 162 15.49 7.31 1.02
N LEU A 163 15.99 6.68 2.09
CA LEU A 163 17.28 6.99 2.72
C LEU A 163 18.46 6.67 1.81
N ALA A 164 18.40 5.54 1.08
CA ALA A 164 19.46 5.06 0.21
C ALA A 164 19.74 5.99 -0.99
N GLY A 165 18.76 6.79 -1.43
CA GLY A 165 19.01 7.77 -2.48
C GLY A 165 17.79 8.30 -3.23
N ALA A 166 16.59 7.75 -2.99
CA ALA A 166 15.39 8.24 -3.67
C ALA A 166 15.13 9.73 -3.35
N LYS A 167 15.45 10.19 -2.14
CA LYS A 167 15.35 11.61 -1.74
C LYS A 167 16.15 12.57 -2.63
N ASN A 168 17.22 12.09 -3.27
CA ASN A 168 18.07 12.89 -4.16
C ASN A 168 17.60 12.82 -5.62
N THR A 169 16.97 11.69 -5.99
CA THR A 169 16.62 11.36 -7.38
C THR A 169 15.19 11.78 -7.72
N PHE A 170 14.28 11.72 -6.74
CA PHE A 170 12.89 12.13 -6.87
C PHE A 170 12.79 13.65 -6.73
N LYS A 171 12.44 14.35 -7.81
CA LYS A 171 12.28 15.81 -7.86
C LYS A 171 10.83 16.26 -7.95
N GLY A 172 9.89 15.33 -7.78
CA GLY A 172 8.46 15.54 -8.00
C GLY A 172 8.00 15.08 -9.38
N PRO A 173 6.71 15.25 -9.70
CA PRO A 173 6.13 14.78 -10.96
C PRO A 173 6.77 15.48 -12.16
N ASN A 174 7.39 14.72 -13.07
CA ASN A 174 7.82 15.26 -14.35
C ASN A 174 6.58 15.50 -15.21
N ARG A 175 6.19 16.77 -15.36
CA ARG A 175 5.08 17.17 -16.24
C ARG A 175 5.54 16.98 -17.68
N THR A 176 4.89 16.10 -18.42
CA THR A 176 5.25 15.79 -19.82
C THR A 176 4.71 16.81 -20.83
N ILE A 177 4.30 18.01 -20.41
CA ILE A 177 3.76 19.02 -21.31
C ILE A 177 4.12 20.42 -20.79
N ASP A 178 4.61 21.27 -21.69
CA ASP A 178 4.75 22.72 -21.56
C ASP A 178 3.38 23.36 -21.30
N GLN A 179 2.97 23.43 -20.03
CA GLN A 179 2.00 24.39 -19.48
C GLN A 179 2.32 24.67 -18.00
#